data_AF-A0A2M7EQN0-F1
#
_entry.id   AF-A0A2M7EQN0-F1
#
_cell.length_a   1.000
_cell.length_b   1.000
_cell.length_c   1.000
_cell.angle_alpha   90.00
_cell.angle_beta   90.00
_cell.angle_gamma   90.00
#
_symmetry.space_group_name_H-M   'P 1'
#
loop_
_entity.id
_entity.type
_entity.pdbx_description
1 polymer ?
#
loop_
_entity_poly.entity_id
_entity_poly.type
_entity_poly.pdbx_seq_one_letter_code
_entity_poly.pdbx_strand_id
1 'polypeptide(L)'
;MTNALTNPGAPGLPATPDDLAAFYARAGEAYAQSESRGGSSISLRNGIMSIGDQVVPGNQLAVVILDFVRLNTFYATAFNPTIIAPPTCYAVGRSDAEMAPHPAMAQAPAYFHAQAERCLGCPKNEYSSGLTGKGKACSNRRRMLMLFAGSYTPGAPGQGMVLHPETSAEHYATAPLLGFSLAPTSIGNLAELVKTSAAQYNRPPFGVFTRMFSYMHPKHGKEAVGFEIIAPVTDDLGMILAQRRVEAMQVIGEGYSAPEVAAR
;
A
#
# COMPACT_ATOMS: atom_id res chain seq x y z
N MET A 1 -36.77 -31.36 -30.92
CA MET A 1 -36.35 -30.50 -29.81
C MET A 1 -35.11 -29.76 -30.25
N THR A 2 -35.27 -28.58 -30.82
CA THR A 2 -34.18 -27.75 -31.38
C THR A 2 -33.54 -26.95 -30.26
N ASN A 3 -32.22 -27.11 -30.11
CA ASN A 3 -31.41 -26.54 -29.04
C ASN A 3 -31.29 -25.02 -29.21
N ALA A 4 -31.95 -24.24 -28.36
CA ALA A 4 -31.92 -22.78 -28.33
C ALA A 4 -30.65 -22.24 -27.62
N LEU A 5 -29.46 -22.71 -27.99
CA LEU A 5 -28.18 -22.29 -27.39
C LEU A 5 -27.25 -21.56 -28.36
N THR A 6 -27.71 -21.17 -29.54
CA THR A 6 -26.90 -20.39 -30.49
C THR A 6 -27.72 -19.23 -31.03
N ASN A 7 -27.81 -18.15 -30.26
CA ASN A 7 -28.18 -16.86 -30.81
C ASN A 7 -27.00 -15.89 -30.60
N PRO A 8 -25.96 -15.95 -31.44
CA PRO A 8 -24.89 -14.96 -31.44
C PRO A 8 -25.51 -13.62 -31.85
N GLY A 9 -25.69 -12.71 -30.89
CA GLY A 9 -26.32 -11.40 -31.14
C GLY A 9 -27.36 -10.95 -30.11
N ALA A 10 -27.54 -11.64 -28.98
CA ALA A 10 -28.31 -11.05 -27.87
C ALA A 10 -27.65 -9.74 -27.41
N PRO A 11 -28.41 -8.66 -27.12
CA PRO A 11 -27.84 -7.36 -26.78
C PRO A 11 -26.86 -7.49 -25.60
N GLY A 12 -25.59 -7.19 -25.87
CA GLY A 12 -24.52 -7.23 -24.86
C GLY A 12 -23.64 -8.48 -24.85
N LEU A 13 -23.93 -9.53 -25.62
CA LEU A 13 -23.03 -10.68 -25.79
C LEU A 13 -22.09 -10.50 -27.00
N PRO A 14 -20.86 -11.05 -26.95
CA PRO A 14 -19.92 -10.97 -28.06
C PRO A 14 -20.45 -11.78 -29.26
N ALA A 15 -20.41 -11.19 -30.45
CA ALA A 15 -20.93 -11.81 -31.68
C ALA A 15 -19.89 -12.71 -32.37
N THR A 16 -18.59 -12.45 -32.13
CA THR A 16 -17.47 -13.22 -32.70
C THR A 16 -16.42 -13.58 -31.63
N PRO A 17 -15.55 -14.58 -31.88
CA PRO A 17 -14.40 -14.87 -31.01
C PRO A 17 -13.43 -13.68 -30.83
N ASP A 18 -13.34 -12.78 -31.81
CA ASP A 18 -12.48 -11.59 -31.72
C ASP A 18 -13.09 -10.53 -30.79
N ASP A 19 -14.43 -10.42 -30.75
CA ASP A 19 -15.16 -9.54 -29.82
C ASP A 19 -15.14 -10.07 -28.37
N LEU A 20 -14.83 -11.36 -28.19
CA LEU A 20 -14.85 -12.05 -26.90
C LEU A 20 -13.79 -11.49 -25.95
N ALA A 21 -12.63 -11.10 -26.46
CA ALA A 21 -11.55 -10.53 -25.64
C ALA A 21 -11.95 -9.19 -25.02
N ALA A 22 -12.55 -8.28 -25.80
CA ALA A 22 -13.05 -7.00 -25.32
C ALA A 22 -14.24 -7.17 -24.36
N PHE A 23 -15.12 -8.14 -24.64
CA PHE A 23 -16.21 -8.49 -23.74
C PHE A 23 -15.70 -9.03 -22.39
N TYR A 24 -14.69 -9.92 -22.40
CA TYR A 24 -14.07 -10.43 -21.18
C TYR A 24 -13.32 -9.37 -20.40
N ALA A 25 -12.64 -8.43 -21.05
CA ALA A 25 -12.02 -7.30 -20.37
C ALA A 25 -13.07 -6.45 -19.63
N ARG A 26 -14.13 -6.02 -20.32
CA ARG A 26 -15.22 -5.23 -19.72
C ARG A 26 -15.94 -5.99 -18.60
N ALA A 27 -16.22 -7.27 -18.80
CA ALA A 27 -16.87 -8.10 -17.77
C ALA A 27 -15.94 -8.31 -16.56
N GLY A 28 -14.66 -8.55 -16.79
CA GLY A 28 -13.65 -8.67 -15.74
C GLY A 28 -13.50 -7.40 -14.92
N GLU A 29 -13.49 -6.23 -15.57
CA GLU A 29 -13.50 -4.92 -14.90
C GLU A 29 -14.78 -4.69 -14.09
N ALA A 30 -15.94 -5.02 -14.65
CA ALA A 30 -17.22 -4.88 -13.95
C ALA A 30 -17.30 -5.79 -12.70
N TYR A 31 -16.81 -7.03 -12.79
CA TYR A 31 -16.71 -7.93 -11.63
C TYR A 31 -15.69 -7.42 -10.59
N ALA A 32 -14.52 -6.93 -11.04
CA ALA A 32 -13.51 -6.36 -10.15
C ALA A 32 -14.03 -5.10 -9.42
N GLN A 33 -14.78 -4.24 -10.10
CA GLN A 33 -15.44 -3.08 -9.52
C GLN A 33 -16.55 -3.47 -8.55
N SER A 34 -17.36 -4.49 -8.86
CA SER A 34 -18.40 -4.98 -7.94
C SER A 34 -17.86 -5.66 -6.70
N GLU A 35 -16.64 -6.22 -6.77
CA GLU A 35 -15.93 -6.87 -5.65
C GLU A 35 -14.98 -5.90 -4.91
N SER A 36 -15.02 -4.60 -5.20
CA SER A 36 -14.20 -3.58 -4.55
C SER A 36 -14.53 -3.45 -3.04
N ARG A 37 -13.96 -4.35 -2.25
CA ARG A 37 -13.80 -4.19 -0.80
C ARG A 37 -12.97 -2.94 -0.54
N GLY A 38 -13.39 -2.11 0.42
CA GLY A 38 -12.75 -0.84 0.75
C GLY A 38 -11.22 -0.93 0.83
N GLY A 39 -10.54 0.01 0.15
CA GLY A 39 -9.09 0.22 0.19
C GLY A 39 -8.23 -1.05 0.24
N SER A 40 -7.94 -1.65 -0.92
CA SER A 40 -7.01 -2.77 -1.00
C SER A 40 -5.66 -2.42 -0.36
N SER A 41 -5.23 -3.19 0.63
CA SER A 41 -3.93 -2.99 1.30
C SER A 41 -2.92 -4.04 0.86
N ILE A 42 -1.66 -3.62 0.73
CA ILE A 42 -0.54 -4.53 0.50
C ILE A 42 -0.11 -5.07 1.85
N SER A 43 0.01 -6.38 1.94
CA SER A 43 0.53 -7.11 3.09
C SER A 43 1.84 -7.79 2.71
N LEU A 44 2.80 -7.80 3.64
CA LEU A 44 4.01 -8.61 3.54
C LEU A 44 4.08 -9.50 4.79
N ARG A 45 3.90 -10.81 4.61
CA ARG A 45 3.93 -11.79 5.70
C ARG A 45 4.76 -12.99 5.26
N ASN A 46 5.74 -13.37 6.09
CA ASN A 46 6.61 -14.52 5.83
C ASN A 46 7.27 -14.47 4.44
N GLY A 47 7.66 -13.27 4.00
CA GLY A 47 8.31 -13.05 2.71
C GLY A 47 7.35 -13.09 1.52
N ILE A 48 6.04 -13.19 1.76
CA ILE A 48 5.02 -13.20 0.71
C ILE A 48 4.29 -11.87 0.71
N MET A 49 4.38 -11.18 -0.42
CA MET A 49 3.64 -9.97 -0.70
C MET A 49 2.26 -10.33 -1.27
N SER A 50 1.20 -9.75 -0.73
CA SER A 50 -0.17 -9.96 -1.21
C SER A 50 -0.96 -8.65 -1.27
N ILE A 51 -1.96 -8.62 -2.15
CA ILE A 51 -3.02 -7.60 -2.19
C ILE A 51 -4.32 -8.32 -1.85
N GLY A 52 -4.87 -8.04 -0.67
CA GLY A 52 -5.89 -8.92 -0.10
C GLY A 52 -5.37 -10.35 0.01
N ASP A 53 -6.13 -11.30 -0.54
CA ASP A 53 -5.80 -12.73 -0.55
C ASP A 53 -4.95 -13.16 -1.77
N GLN A 54 -4.67 -12.24 -2.70
CA GLN A 54 -3.92 -12.55 -3.93
C GLN A 54 -2.43 -12.31 -3.73
N VAL A 55 -1.62 -13.36 -3.95
CA VAL A 55 -0.16 -13.27 -3.90
C VAL A 55 0.34 -12.47 -5.09
N VAL A 56 1.24 -11.52 -4.83
CA VAL A 56 1.91 -10.73 -5.87
C VAL A 56 3.04 -11.56 -6.48
N PRO A 57 3.01 -11.85 -7.79
CA PRO A 57 4.04 -12.66 -8.44
C PRO A 57 5.45 -12.08 -8.24
N GLY A 58 6.38 -12.95 -7.85
CA GLY A 58 7.77 -12.56 -7.62
C GLY A 58 7.97 -11.50 -6.54
N ASN A 59 6.99 -11.32 -5.64
CA ASN A 59 6.97 -10.31 -4.58
C ASN A 59 7.29 -8.89 -5.05
N GLN A 60 6.80 -8.53 -6.25
CA GLN A 60 7.08 -7.23 -6.85
C GLN A 60 5.92 -6.73 -7.70
N LEU A 61 5.74 -5.41 -7.71
CA LEU A 61 4.73 -4.71 -8.52
C LEU A 61 5.24 -3.32 -8.89
N ALA A 62 4.68 -2.77 -9.97
CA ALA A 62 4.89 -1.38 -10.33
C ALA A 62 3.80 -0.53 -9.67
N VAL A 63 4.21 0.63 -9.14
CA VAL A 63 3.37 1.52 -8.33
C VAL A 63 3.68 2.97 -8.62
N VAL A 64 2.72 3.84 -8.34
CA VAL A 64 2.97 5.28 -8.14
C VAL A 64 2.77 5.58 -6.66
N ILE A 65 3.79 6.12 -6.00
CA ILE A 65 3.71 6.50 -4.59
C ILE A 65 3.14 7.92 -4.49
N LEU A 66 1.88 8.04 -4.07
CA LEU A 66 1.16 9.31 -4.02
C LEU A 66 1.58 10.15 -2.80
N ASP A 67 1.57 9.54 -1.62
CA ASP A 67 1.97 10.21 -0.38
C ASP A 67 2.44 9.19 0.67
N PHE A 68 3.19 9.69 1.66
CA PHE A 68 3.58 8.90 2.82
C PHE A 68 3.76 9.78 4.06
N VAL A 69 3.45 9.22 5.22
CA VAL A 69 3.57 9.86 6.53
C VAL A 69 4.32 8.96 7.50
N ARG A 70 4.89 9.56 8.55
CA ARG A 70 5.42 8.79 9.68
C ARG A 70 4.23 8.17 10.43
N LEU A 71 4.40 6.92 10.85
CA LEU A 71 3.43 6.22 11.66
C LEU A 71 4.16 5.57 12.83
N ASN A 72 3.83 5.97 14.06
CA ASN A 72 4.28 5.30 15.26
C ASN A 72 3.13 4.49 15.85
N THR A 73 3.36 3.22 16.16
CA THR A 73 2.35 2.37 16.79
C THR A 73 2.95 1.59 17.96
N PHE A 74 2.26 1.61 19.10
CA PHE A 74 2.58 0.82 20.27
C PHE A 74 1.39 -0.09 20.61
N TYR A 75 1.68 -1.37 20.80
CA TYR A 75 0.73 -2.39 21.21
C TYR A 75 1.14 -2.87 22.60
N ALA A 76 0.22 -2.79 23.57
CA ALA A 76 0.47 -3.29 24.91
C ALA A 76 0.45 -4.84 24.98
N THR A 77 -0.24 -5.47 24.04
CA THR A 77 -0.38 -6.92 23.94
C THR A 77 0.42 -7.48 22.78
N ALA A 78 0.78 -8.76 22.88
CA ALA A 78 1.42 -9.49 21.79
C ALA A 78 0.48 -9.60 20.58
N PHE A 79 1.07 -9.66 19.38
CA PHE A 79 0.30 -9.82 18.14
C PHE A 79 -0.50 -11.13 18.16
N ASN A 80 -1.81 -11.03 17.92
CA ASN A 80 -2.68 -12.18 17.73
C ASN A 80 -3.15 -12.21 16.26
N PRO A 81 -2.78 -13.22 15.46
CA PRO A 81 -3.17 -13.28 14.05
C PRO A 81 -4.67 -13.48 13.83
N THR A 82 -5.42 -13.96 14.83
CA THR A 82 -6.89 -14.13 14.72
C THR A 82 -7.68 -12.90 15.13
N ILE A 83 -7.07 -11.95 15.84
CA ILE A 83 -7.71 -10.72 16.31
C ILE A 83 -6.83 -9.54 15.94
N ILE A 84 -7.16 -8.88 14.83
CA ILE A 84 -6.47 -7.67 14.40
C ILE A 84 -6.98 -6.50 15.24
N ALA A 85 -6.24 -6.20 16.31
CA ALA A 85 -6.54 -5.08 17.19
C ALA A 85 -5.82 -3.80 16.70
N PRO A 86 -6.44 -2.62 16.85
CA PRO A 86 -5.75 -1.35 16.69
C PRO A 86 -4.67 -1.17 17.78
N PRO A 87 -3.72 -0.24 17.60
CA PRO A 87 -2.68 0.01 18.59
C PRO A 87 -3.23 0.66 19.86
N THR A 88 -2.62 0.37 21.01
CA THR A 88 -2.90 1.04 22.28
C THR A 88 -2.59 2.53 22.20
N CYS A 89 -1.49 2.89 21.53
CA CYS A 89 -1.10 4.28 21.27
C CYS A 89 -0.57 4.41 19.85
N TYR A 90 -0.92 5.49 19.17
CA TYR A 90 -0.39 5.76 17.85
C TYR A 90 -0.22 7.26 17.58
N ALA A 91 0.65 7.57 16.63
CA ALA A 91 0.90 8.91 16.15
C ALA A 91 1.09 8.88 14.63
N VAL A 92 0.56 9.90 13.96
CA VAL A 92 0.68 10.10 12.52
C VAL A 92 1.15 11.53 12.28
N GLY A 93 2.16 11.74 11.45
CA GLY A 93 2.71 13.07 11.20
C GLY A 93 3.69 13.12 10.03
N ARG A 94 3.96 14.32 9.51
CA ARG A 94 4.87 14.55 8.37
C ARG A 94 6.28 14.91 8.78
N SER A 95 6.49 15.30 10.04
CA SER A 95 7.79 15.65 10.62
C SER A 95 7.94 15.06 12.02
N ASP A 96 9.17 14.97 12.54
CA ASP A 96 9.38 14.50 13.93
C ASP A 96 8.77 15.46 14.96
N ALA A 97 8.66 16.76 14.61
CA ALA A 97 8.02 17.78 15.43
C ALA A 97 6.49 17.62 15.53
N GLU A 98 5.86 17.04 14.50
CA GLU A 98 4.43 16.74 14.49
C GLU A 98 4.06 15.45 15.24
N MET A 99 5.04 14.62 15.62
CA MET A 99 4.77 13.31 16.21
C MET A 99 4.30 13.43 17.67
N ALA A 100 2.99 13.30 17.86
CA ALA A 100 2.29 13.23 19.14
C ALA A 100 1.13 12.22 19.04
N PRO A 101 0.59 11.70 20.17
CA PRO A 101 -0.61 10.86 20.14
C PRO A 101 -1.70 11.49 19.28
N HIS A 102 -2.29 10.70 18.38
CA HIS A 102 -3.24 11.22 17.42
C HIS A 102 -4.51 11.73 18.13
N PRO A 103 -5.06 12.91 17.78
CA PRO A 103 -6.22 13.51 18.47
C PRO A 103 -7.44 12.60 18.56
N ALA A 104 -7.70 11.78 17.52
CA ALA A 104 -8.82 10.85 17.52
C ALA A 104 -8.76 9.78 18.63
N MET A 105 -7.61 9.56 19.26
CA MET A 105 -7.52 8.69 20.45
C MET A 105 -8.45 9.17 21.59
N ALA A 106 -8.65 10.48 21.71
CA ALA A 106 -9.53 11.07 22.71
C ALA A 106 -11.02 10.71 22.52
N GLN A 107 -11.40 10.21 21.34
CA GLN A 107 -12.77 9.78 21.05
C GLN A 107 -13.12 8.42 21.70
N ALA A 108 -12.11 7.61 22.01
CA ALA A 108 -12.30 6.31 22.67
C ALA A 108 -11.24 6.06 23.76
N PRO A 109 -11.24 6.87 24.85
CA PRO A 109 -10.21 6.85 25.89
C PRO A 109 -10.21 5.56 26.73
N ALA A 110 -11.29 4.77 26.66
CA ALA A 110 -11.37 3.45 27.29
C ALA A 110 -10.51 2.40 26.59
N TYR A 111 -10.12 2.64 25.33
CA TYR A 111 -9.30 1.73 24.54
C TYR A 111 -7.91 2.31 24.24
N PHE A 112 -7.88 3.57 23.78
CA PHE A 112 -6.65 4.24 23.42
C PHE A 112 -6.01 4.90 24.64
N HIS A 113 -4.72 4.62 24.86
CA HIS A 113 -3.95 5.14 25.98
C HIS A 113 -2.65 5.78 25.49
N ALA A 114 -2.62 7.11 25.44
CA ALA A 114 -1.41 7.87 25.14
C ALA A 114 -0.28 7.52 26.11
N GLN A 115 0.92 7.25 25.59
CA GLN A 115 2.07 6.84 26.41
C GLN A 115 2.97 8.01 26.83
N ALA A 116 2.82 9.17 26.18
CA ALA A 116 3.52 10.42 26.44
C ALA A 116 2.81 11.55 25.66
N GLU A 117 3.05 12.82 26.01
CA GLU A 117 2.51 13.97 25.27
C GLU A 117 3.11 14.09 23.86
N ARG A 118 4.37 13.70 23.69
CA ARG A 118 5.11 13.74 22.43
C ARG A 118 5.81 12.40 22.19
N CYS A 119 6.01 12.03 20.93
CA CYS A 119 6.79 10.83 20.61
C CYS A 119 8.29 10.98 20.93
N LEU A 120 8.81 12.22 20.87
CA LEU A 120 10.16 12.54 21.31
C LEU A 120 10.22 12.44 22.84
N GLY A 121 11.13 11.59 23.37
CA GLY A 121 11.26 11.33 24.80
C GLY A 121 10.22 10.35 25.38
N CYS A 122 9.37 9.75 24.54
CA CYS A 122 8.43 8.73 25.00
C CYS A 122 9.18 7.44 25.42
N PRO A 123 8.98 6.90 26.64
CA PRO A 123 9.69 5.71 27.11
C PRO A 123 9.50 4.49 26.20
N LYS A 124 8.35 4.38 25.51
CA LYS A 124 8.08 3.29 24.55
C LYS A 124 8.78 3.48 23.20
N ASN A 125 9.27 4.68 22.91
CA ASN A 125 9.95 5.01 21.65
C ASN A 125 11.48 5.07 21.80
N GLU A 126 12.01 4.76 22.99
CA GLU A 126 13.45 4.65 23.24
C GLU A 126 14.00 3.28 22.83
N TYR A 127 15.27 3.24 22.45
CA TYR A 127 15.95 1.97 22.25
C TYR A 127 15.98 1.18 23.57
N SER A 128 16.01 -0.15 23.46
CA SER A 128 15.91 -1.08 24.59
C SER A 128 14.57 -1.13 25.32
N SER A 129 13.56 -0.34 24.91
CA SER A 129 12.20 -0.43 25.47
C SER A 129 11.41 -1.66 24.97
N GLY A 130 11.81 -2.25 23.85
CA GLY A 130 11.13 -3.42 23.28
C GLY A 130 11.37 -4.71 24.09
N LEU A 131 10.51 -5.71 23.89
CA LEU A 131 10.53 -6.98 24.64
C LEU A 131 11.88 -7.71 24.63
N THR A 132 12.66 -7.56 23.56
CA THR A 132 13.97 -8.20 23.41
C THR A 132 15.13 -7.36 23.95
N GLY A 133 14.87 -6.17 24.48
CA GLY A 133 15.89 -5.24 25.02
C GLY A 133 16.81 -4.61 23.98
N LYS A 134 16.64 -4.89 22.67
CA LYS A 134 17.49 -4.38 21.58
C LYS A 134 16.81 -3.33 20.70
N GLY A 135 15.48 -3.32 20.67
CA GLY A 135 14.68 -2.45 19.82
C GLY A 135 13.77 -1.52 20.62
N LYS A 136 12.96 -0.76 19.89
CA LYS A 136 11.89 0.07 20.45
C LYS A 136 10.62 -0.76 20.63
N ALA A 137 9.85 -0.50 21.70
CA ALA A 137 8.52 -1.08 21.85
C ALA A 137 7.51 -0.47 20.87
N CYS A 138 7.65 0.83 20.61
CA CYS A 138 6.88 1.55 19.61
C CYS A 138 7.52 1.35 18.23
N SER A 139 6.76 0.80 17.29
CA SER A 139 7.21 0.60 15.91
C SER A 139 7.15 1.93 15.16
N ASN A 140 8.26 2.35 14.53
CA ASN A 140 8.32 3.55 13.70
C ASN A 140 8.28 3.17 12.21
N ARG A 141 7.12 3.28 11.58
CA ARG A 141 6.85 2.87 10.19
C ARG A 141 6.68 4.09 9.27
N ARG A 142 6.48 3.81 7.98
CA ARG A 142 5.85 4.77 7.05
C ARG A 142 4.51 4.21 6.61
N ARG A 143 3.45 4.97 6.79
CA ARG A 143 2.17 4.69 6.13
C ARG A 143 2.24 5.34 4.75
N MET A 144 1.94 4.58 3.71
CA MET A 144 2.03 4.98 2.32
C MET A 144 0.69 4.76 1.66
N LEU A 145 0.32 5.67 0.77
CA LEU A 145 -0.76 5.50 -0.18
C LEU A 145 -0.19 5.59 -1.60
N MET A 146 -0.65 4.68 -2.44
CA MET A 146 -0.10 4.47 -3.78
C MET A 146 -1.18 4.02 -4.75
N LEU A 147 -0.89 4.07 -6.04
CA LEU A 147 -1.70 3.45 -7.08
C LEU A 147 -0.94 2.26 -7.67
N PHE A 148 -1.68 1.23 -8.07
CA PHE A 148 -1.15 0.16 -8.90
C PHE A 148 -0.73 0.74 -10.26
N ALA A 149 0.43 0.35 -10.77
CA ALA A 149 0.96 0.82 -12.05
C ALA A 149 1.48 -0.32 -12.95
N GLY A 150 1.28 -1.57 -12.56
CA GLY A 150 1.65 -2.72 -13.38
C GLY A 150 1.98 -3.97 -12.58
N SER A 151 1.81 -5.12 -13.22
CA SER A 151 2.13 -6.44 -12.66
C SER A 151 3.42 -6.99 -13.27
N TYR A 152 3.93 -8.05 -12.66
CA TYR A 152 5.04 -8.81 -13.23
C TYR A 152 4.61 -10.25 -13.47
N THR A 153 5.08 -10.85 -14.55
CA THR A 153 4.95 -12.31 -14.79
C THR A 153 6.31 -12.92 -15.04
N PRO A 154 6.51 -14.23 -14.78
CA PRO A 154 7.68 -14.93 -15.28
C PRO A 154 7.78 -14.79 -16.81
N GLY A 155 8.96 -14.44 -17.31
CA GLY A 155 9.28 -14.45 -18.73
C GLY A 155 9.69 -15.83 -19.23
N ALA A 156 10.15 -15.91 -20.48
CA ALA A 156 10.73 -17.13 -21.02
C ALA A 156 11.99 -17.54 -20.21
N PRO A 157 12.46 -18.80 -20.30
CA PRO A 157 13.67 -19.24 -19.61
C PRO A 157 14.84 -18.28 -19.84
N GLY A 158 15.40 -17.74 -18.75
CA GLY A 158 16.50 -16.76 -18.77
C GLY A 158 16.09 -15.28 -18.82
N GLN A 159 14.81 -14.94 -18.97
CA GLN A 159 14.34 -13.55 -19.08
C GLN A 159 13.90 -12.90 -17.76
N GLY A 160 13.85 -13.67 -16.66
CA GLY A 160 13.45 -13.14 -15.36
C GLY A 160 11.97 -12.76 -15.30
N MET A 161 11.64 -11.66 -14.62
CA MET A 161 10.27 -11.15 -14.50
C MET A 161 10.03 -10.06 -15.54
N VAL A 162 8.92 -10.14 -16.25
CA VAL A 162 8.49 -9.19 -17.29
C VAL A 162 7.44 -8.26 -16.70
N LEU A 163 7.65 -6.95 -16.80
CA LEU A 163 6.70 -5.93 -16.40
C LEU A 163 5.58 -5.80 -17.43
N HIS A 164 4.34 -5.82 -16.97
CA HIS A 164 3.15 -5.41 -17.70
C HIS A 164 2.66 -4.09 -17.11
N PRO A 165 3.09 -2.95 -17.68
CA PRO A 165 2.76 -1.64 -17.13
C PRO A 165 1.28 -1.32 -17.37
N GLU A 166 0.68 -0.63 -16.41
CA GLU A 166 -0.63 -0.03 -16.61
C GLU A 166 -0.45 1.31 -17.33
N THR A 167 -1.20 1.51 -18.42
CA THR A 167 -1.02 2.65 -19.33
C THR A 167 -2.28 3.50 -19.47
N SER A 168 -3.42 3.03 -18.95
CA SER A 168 -4.69 3.73 -19.03
C SER A 168 -4.74 4.94 -18.08
N ALA A 169 -5.01 6.11 -18.64
CA ALA A 169 -5.30 7.31 -17.85
C ALA A 169 -6.54 7.14 -16.96
N GLU A 170 -7.55 6.40 -17.44
CA GLU A 170 -8.77 6.11 -16.69
C GLU A 170 -8.49 5.27 -15.45
N HIS A 171 -7.58 4.28 -15.56
CA HIS A 171 -7.11 3.52 -14.41
C HIS A 171 -6.53 4.45 -13.35
N TYR A 172 -5.58 5.33 -13.70
CA TYR A 172 -4.99 6.23 -12.72
C TYR A 172 -5.99 7.23 -12.13
N ALA A 173 -7.01 7.63 -12.90
CA ALA A 173 -8.04 8.55 -12.45
C ALA A 173 -8.98 7.93 -11.40
N THR A 174 -9.24 6.62 -11.49
CA THR A 174 -10.31 5.94 -10.75
C THR A 174 -9.83 4.84 -9.81
N ALA A 175 -8.59 4.37 -9.97
CA ALA A 175 -8.06 3.27 -9.19
C ALA A 175 -8.12 3.55 -7.68
N PRO A 176 -8.50 2.54 -6.87
CA PRO A 176 -8.53 2.68 -5.43
C PRO A 176 -7.12 2.91 -4.89
N LEU A 177 -7.03 3.71 -3.82
CA LEU A 177 -5.78 3.93 -3.11
C LEU A 177 -5.32 2.62 -2.46
N LEU A 178 -4.09 2.20 -2.80
CA LEU A 178 -3.44 1.07 -2.18
C LEU A 178 -2.69 1.51 -0.92
N GLY A 179 -3.07 0.94 0.22
CA GLY A 179 -2.42 1.20 1.50
C GLY A 179 -1.23 0.28 1.75
N PHE A 180 -0.11 0.83 2.21
CA PHE A 180 1.04 0.02 2.65
C PHE A 180 1.69 0.59 3.91
N SER A 181 2.06 -0.29 4.85
CA SER A 181 2.82 0.09 6.04
C SER A 181 4.26 -0.41 5.92
N LEU A 182 5.16 0.46 5.50
CA LEU A 182 6.58 0.17 5.34
C LEU A 182 7.26 -0.02 6.70
N ALA A 183 7.93 -1.15 6.84
CA ALA A 183 8.66 -1.50 8.06
C ALA A 183 9.87 -0.58 8.31
N PRO A 184 10.30 -0.40 9.57
CA PRO A 184 11.43 0.47 9.91
C PRO A 184 12.73 0.12 9.16
N THR A 185 12.94 -1.17 8.88
CA THR A 185 14.13 -1.68 8.17
C THR A 185 14.25 -1.18 6.74
N SER A 186 13.16 -0.69 6.15
CA SER A 186 13.08 -0.31 4.73
C SER A 186 12.89 1.20 4.51
N ILE A 187 12.82 1.98 5.59
CA ILE A 187 12.63 3.44 5.51
C ILE A 187 13.81 4.11 4.77
N GLY A 188 15.03 3.58 4.94
CA GLY A 188 16.20 4.05 4.21
C GLY A 188 16.04 3.95 2.69
N ASN A 189 15.51 2.83 2.20
CA ASN A 189 15.29 2.59 0.77
C ASN A 189 14.25 3.58 0.19
N LEU A 190 13.18 3.89 0.94
CA LEU A 190 12.23 4.93 0.52
C LEU A 190 12.89 6.32 0.48
N ALA A 191 13.73 6.65 1.45
CA ALA A 191 14.43 7.93 1.47
C ALA A 191 15.42 8.06 0.30
N GLU A 192 16.06 6.95 -0.10
CA GLU A 192 16.89 6.89 -1.31
C GLU A 192 16.07 7.11 -2.58
N LEU A 193 14.93 6.43 -2.73
CA LEU A 193 14.01 6.67 -3.85
C LEU A 193 13.62 8.15 -3.99
N VAL A 194 13.25 8.80 -2.88
CA VAL A 194 12.85 10.23 -2.87
C VAL A 194 14.00 11.10 -3.37
N LYS A 195 15.22 10.86 -2.89
CA LYS A 195 16.41 11.61 -3.29
C LYS A 195 16.76 11.38 -4.76
N THR A 196 16.73 10.13 -5.21
CA THR A 196 17.05 9.76 -6.60
C THR A 196 16.03 10.32 -7.58
N SER A 197 14.73 10.26 -7.26
CA SER A 197 13.68 10.85 -8.09
C SER A 197 13.87 12.35 -8.29
N ALA A 198 14.17 13.07 -7.19
CA ALA A 198 14.44 14.50 -7.25
C ALA A 198 15.73 14.81 -8.03
N ALA A 199 16.82 14.09 -7.76
CA ALA A 199 18.13 14.37 -8.36
C ALA A 199 18.23 14.00 -9.84
N GLN A 200 17.67 12.86 -10.24
CA GLN A 200 17.82 12.32 -11.60
C GLN A 200 16.70 12.77 -12.54
N TYR A 201 15.48 12.89 -12.03
CA TYR A 201 14.30 13.17 -12.86
C TYR A 201 13.70 14.55 -12.59
N ASN A 202 14.15 15.27 -11.55
CA ASN A 202 13.51 16.50 -11.08
C ASN A 202 12.01 16.30 -10.81
N ARG A 203 11.65 15.12 -10.30
CA ARG A 203 10.27 14.73 -10.01
C ARG A 203 10.14 14.31 -8.53
N PRO A 204 8.96 14.49 -7.92
CA PRO A 204 8.62 13.86 -6.66
C PRO A 204 8.30 12.36 -6.86
N PRO A 205 8.11 11.58 -5.77
CA PRO A 205 7.76 10.15 -5.87
C PRO A 205 6.50 9.83 -6.70
N PHE A 206 5.50 10.72 -6.70
CA PHE A 206 4.30 10.55 -7.53
C PHE A 206 4.50 10.90 -9.01
N GLY A 207 5.66 11.45 -9.37
CA GLY A 207 6.05 11.77 -10.75
C GLY A 207 6.92 10.70 -11.40
N VAL A 208 7.07 9.53 -10.78
CA VAL A 208 7.81 8.39 -11.31
C VAL A 208 7.05 7.09 -11.09
N PHE A 209 7.11 6.20 -12.07
CA PHE A 209 6.73 4.80 -11.88
C PHE A 209 7.82 4.09 -11.09
N THR A 210 7.44 3.40 -10.04
CA THR A 210 8.36 2.76 -9.09
C THR A 210 8.07 1.28 -9.02
N ARG A 211 9.09 0.44 -9.18
CA ARG A 211 9.04 -0.97 -8.81
C ARG A 211 9.20 -1.06 -7.30
N MET A 212 8.21 -1.61 -6.62
CA MET A 212 8.30 -1.99 -5.21
C MET A 212 8.46 -3.50 -5.13
N PHE A 213 9.45 -3.98 -4.37
CA PHE A 213 9.73 -5.42 -4.26
C PHE A 213 10.19 -5.82 -2.86
N SER A 214 9.91 -7.07 -2.47
CA SER A 214 10.44 -7.66 -1.24
C SER A 214 11.72 -8.44 -1.50
N TYR A 215 12.67 -8.37 -0.57
CA TYR A 215 13.91 -9.14 -0.59
C TYR A 215 14.41 -9.45 0.82
N MET A 216 15.33 -10.41 0.94
CA MET A 216 16.04 -10.67 2.19
C MET A 216 17.27 -9.77 2.26
N HIS A 217 17.33 -8.88 3.26
CA HIS A 217 18.41 -7.92 3.37
C HIS A 217 19.75 -8.62 3.67
N PRO A 218 20.82 -8.39 2.88
CA PRO A 218 22.06 -9.17 2.95
C PRO A 218 22.78 -9.04 4.30
N LYS A 219 22.71 -7.86 4.94
CA LYS A 219 23.38 -7.61 6.23
C LYS A 219 22.75 -8.30 7.45
N HIS A 220 21.42 -8.41 7.48
CA HIS A 220 20.71 -8.84 8.70
C HIS A 220 19.72 -9.98 8.45
N GLY A 221 19.61 -10.50 7.22
CA GLY A 221 18.77 -11.64 6.86
C GLY A 221 17.28 -11.42 7.12
N LYS A 222 16.84 -10.17 7.29
CA LYS A 222 15.43 -9.84 7.54
C LYS A 222 14.81 -9.35 6.26
N GLU A 223 13.51 -9.61 6.11
CA GLU A 223 12.70 -9.05 5.03
C GLU A 223 12.81 -7.53 5.00
N ALA A 224 12.99 -7.02 3.79
CA ALA A 224 13.06 -5.60 3.48
C ALA A 224 12.33 -5.33 2.16
N VAL A 225 11.91 -4.09 1.98
CA VAL A 225 11.26 -3.60 0.78
C VAL A 225 12.21 -2.67 0.05
N GLY A 226 12.48 -2.98 -1.21
CA GLY A 226 13.26 -2.17 -2.13
C GLY A 226 12.37 -1.35 -3.05
N PHE A 227 12.95 -0.27 -3.58
CA PHE A 227 12.32 0.61 -4.55
C PHE A 227 13.28 0.91 -5.68
N GLU A 228 12.82 0.80 -6.93
CA GLU A 228 13.58 1.15 -8.13
C GLU A 228 12.71 2.02 -9.04
N ILE A 229 13.26 3.10 -9.59
CA ILE A 229 12.54 3.92 -10.57
C ILE A 229 12.53 3.17 -11.90
N ILE A 230 11.33 2.98 -12.46
CA ILE A 230 11.12 2.37 -13.77
C ILE A 230 11.26 3.46 -14.85
N ALA A 231 10.49 4.54 -14.73
CA ALA A 231 10.43 5.63 -15.68
C ALA A 231 9.78 6.87 -15.06
N PRO A 232 10.04 8.09 -15.56
CA PRO A 232 9.24 9.26 -15.23
C PRO A 232 7.82 9.11 -15.77
N VAL A 233 6.85 9.68 -15.04
CA VAL A 233 5.48 9.81 -15.51
C VAL A 233 5.41 10.87 -16.61
N THR A 234 4.58 10.65 -17.64
CA THR A 234 4.31 11.64 -18.69
C THR A 234 3.53 12.83 -18.15
N ASP A 235 3.63 14.00 -18.78
CA ASP A 235 2.96 15.21 -18.25
C ASP A 235 1.42 15.06 -18.19
N ASP A 236 0.82 14.36 -19.16
CA ASP A 236 -0.62 14.07 -19.18
C ASP A 236 -1.07 13.26 -17.96
N LEU A 237 -0.34 12.20 -17.62
CA LEU A 237 -0.60 11.41 -16.42
C LEU A 237 -0.23 12.19 -15.15
N GLY A 238 0.76 13.08 -15.22
CA GLY A 238 1.22 13.89 -14.09
C GLY A 238 0.11 14.73 -13.47
N MET A 239 -0.77 15.32 -14.29
CA MET A 239 -1.93 16.08 -13.80
C MET A 239 -2.94 15.20 -13.06
N ILE A 240 -3.22 14.01 -13.59
CA ILE A 240 -4.10 13.02 -12.94
C ILE A 240 -3.51 12.63 -11.59
N LEU A 241 -2.23 12.22 -11.56
CA LEU A 241 -1.58 11.77 -10.34
C LEU A 241 -1.42 12.89 -9.29
N ALA A 242 -1.23 14.14 -9.72
CA ALA A 242 -1.26 15.29 -8.82
C ALA A 242 -2.62 15.44 -8.13
N GLN A 243 -3.73 15.27 -8.88
CA GLN A 243 -5.07 15.27 -8.32
C GLN A 243 -5.31 14.08 -7.38
N ARG A 244 -4.92 12.86 -7.78
CA ARG A 244 -5.01 11.67 -6.92
C ARG A 244 -4.19 11.83 -5.64
N ARG A 245 -3.06 12.54 -5.69
CA ARG A 245 -2.27 12.86 -4.50
C ARG A 245 -3.00 13.77 -3.53
N VAL A 246 -3.77 14.75 -4.01
CA VAL A 246 -4.57 15.62 -3.11
C VAL A 246 -5.57 14.77 -2.32
N GLU A 247 -6.24 13.81 -2.96
CA GLU A 247 -7.11 12.84 -2.28
C GLU A 247 -6.32 12.01 -1.25
N ALA A 248 -5.18 11.45 -1.65
CA ALA A 248 -4.33 10.67 -0.73
C ALA A 248 -3.91 11.49 0.50
N MET A 249 -3.57 12.78 0.33
CA MET A 249 -3.19 13.67 1.44
C MET A 249 -4.32 13.89 2.45
N GLN A 250 -5.58 13.83 2.03
CA GLN A 250 -6.74 14.02 2.90
C GLN A 250 -6.96 12.81 3.82
N VAL A 251 -6.74 11.61 3.31
CA VAL A 251 -7.07 10.36 4.03
C VAL A 251 -5.85 9.71 4.71
N ILE A 252 -4.63 9.98 4.26
CA ILE A 252 -3.42 9.31 4.81
C ILE A 252 -3.20 9.60 6.31
N GLY A 253 -3.70 10.73 6.78
CA GLY A 253 -3.63 11.16 8.17
C GLY A 253 -4.65 10.50 9.10
N GLU A 254 -5.62 9.74 8.57
CA GLU A 254 -6.74 9.21 9.36
C GLU A 254 -6.28 8.34 10.55
N GLY A 255 -6.98 8.50 11.66
CA GLY A 255 -6.71 7.76 12.89
C GLY A 255 -7.18 6.31 12.83
N TYR A 256 -6.79 5.53 13.84
CA TYR A 256 -7.41 4.22 14.07
C TYR A 256 -8.73 4.40 14.83
N SER A 257 -9.75 3.65 14.41
CA SER A 257 -10.99 3.49 15.17
C SER A 257 -10.81 2.46 16.28
N ALA A 258 -11.46 2.68 17.42
CA ALA A 258 -11.54 1.63 18.45
C ALA A 258 -12.38 0.46 17.91
N PRO A 259 -12.13 -0.79 18.37
CA PRO A 259 -12.99 -1.91 18.01
C PRO A 259 -14.43 -1.62 18.47
N GLU A 260 -15.40 -1.94 17.62
CA GLU A 260 -16.80 -1.96 18.07
C GLU A 260 -16.92 -3.00 19.18
N VAL A 261 -17.29 -2.55 20.37
CA VAL A 261 -17.64 -3.46 21.46
C VAL A 261 -18.93 -4.14 21.01
N ALA A 262 -18.85 -5.41 20.62
CA ALA A 262 -20.05 -6.20 20.40
C ALA A 262 -20.91 -6.09 21.67
N ALA A 263 -22.06 -5.40 21.56
CA ALA A 263 -23.04 -5.35 22.62
C ALA A 263 -23.39 -6.80 22.96
N ARG A 264 -23.03 -7.22 24.16
CA ARG A 264 -23.35 -8.54 24.71
C ARG A 264 -24.83 -8.61 25.06
#